data_AF-A0A1E3PPU2-F1
#
_entry.id   AF-A0A1E3PPU2-F1
#
_cell.length_a   1.000
_cell.length_b   1.000
_cell.length_c   1.000
_cell.angle_alpha   90.00
_cell.angle_beta   90.00
_cell.angle_gamma   90.00
#
_symmetry.space_group_name_H-M   'P 1'
#
loop_
_entity.id
_entity.type
_entity.pdbx_description
1 polymer ?
#
loop_
_entity_poly.entity_id
_entity_poly.type
_entity_poly.pdbx_seq_one_letter_code
_entity_poly.pdbx_strand_id
1 'polypeptide(L)'
;MSTKIFYPLSESRIDYSLYTLILPTVSVGNVPQLATDLLIHTLGATLVGRLDDEHVFPFAGPRDTSSSVKPGTENHVTTPLEVFSAGNLLILQVRSPPLPGHARDFQDMLFTLVKELEVKDVLVLGSSDKGLTESGNSAIEVVTFESKGDKSEGKSAMLLMSKIRDLTIDHNSTNANDKDDDNVWNIIYKESTTPYGWLLYKLAGLLETETLVPAIVITSYVYEGDNFGDGEEMAAKVFEVLNLERKSDWVRPMSWVGAYGREIKIGLEEGLYS
;
A
#
# COMPACT_ATOMS: atom_id res chain seq x y z
N MET A 1 -25.39 -8.11 0.57
CA MET A 1 -25.45 -6.82 1.31
C MET A 1 -24.04 -6.26 1.26
N SER A 2 -23.84 -5.01 0.84
CA SER A 2 -22.51 -4.39 0.90
C SER A 2 -22.16 -4.21 2.37
N THR A 3 -21.22 -5.00 2.88
CA THR A 3 -20.71 -4.86 4.24
C THR A 3 -19.91 -3.57 4.27
N LYS A 4 -20.34 -2.61 5.10
CA LYS A 4 -19.60 -1.37 5.33
C LYS A 4 -18.24 -1.72 5.96
N ILE A 5 -17.14 -1.32 5.35
CA ILE A 5 -15.80 -1.59 5.88
C ILE A 5 -15.12 -0.35 6.46
N PHE A 6 -15.46 0.86 6.01
CA PHE A 6 -14.88 2.09 6.52
C PHE A 6 -15.70 2.71 7.65
N TYR A 7 -15.05 2.91 8.80
CA TYR A 7 -15.63 3.50 10.01
C TYR A 7 -14.98 4.86 10.29
N PRO A 8 -15.63 5.97 9.90
CA PRO A 8 -15.11 7.31 10.19
C PRO A 8 -15.14 7.62 11.68
N LEU A 9 -14.17 8.39 12.16
CA LEU A 9 -14.12 8.88 13.55
C LEU A 9 -14.97 10.13 13.77
N SER A 10 -15.21 10.91 12.73
CA SER A 10 -16.11 12.07 12.79
C SER A 10 -17.57 11.63 12.65
N GLU A 11 -18.45 12.24 13.43
CA GLU A 11 -19.90 12.11 13.24
C GLU A 11 -20.40 12.86 12.00
N SER A 12 -19.65 13.86 11.52
CA SER A 12 -19.97 14.59 10.30
C SER A 12 -19.59 13.77 9.06
N ARG A 13 -20.49 13.76 8.06
CA ARG A 13 -20.18 13.20 6.74
C ARG A 13 -19.18 14.11 6.03
N ILE A 14 -18.01 13.56 5.72
CA ILE A 14 -16.99 14.18 4.88
C ILE A 14 -17.17 13.67 3.46
N ASP A 15 -17.06 14.57 2.48
CA ASP A 15 -17.03 14.23 1.06
C ASP A 15 -15.58 14.07 0.60
N TYR A 16 -15.23 12.88 0.12
CA TYR A 16 -13.88 12.56 -0.35
C TYR A 16 -13.75 12.59 -1.88
N SER A 17 -14.74 13.11 -2.61
CA SER A 17 -14.75 13.16 -4.08
C SER A 17 -13.62 13.97 -4.72
N LEU A 18 -12.92 14.82 -3.95
CA LEU A 18 -11.73 15.57 -4.39
C LEU A 18 -10.42 14.98 -3.87
N TYR A 19 -10.47 13.89 -3.11
CA TYR A 19 -9.31 13.32 -2.44
C TYR A 19 -8.62 12.28 -3.31
N THR A 20 -7.30 12.20 -3.17
CA THR A 20 -6.48 11.10 -3.68
C THR A 20 -6.27 10.09 -2.56
N LEU A 21 -6.63 8.82 -2.79
CA LEU A 21 -6.38 7.73 -1.83
C LEU A 21 -5.05 7.04 -2.11
N ILE A 22 -4.15 7.07 -1.16
CA ILE A 22 -2.88 6.35 -1.18
C ILE A 22 -3.08 4.98 -0.54
N LEU A 23 -2.93 3.93 -1.35
CA LEU A 23 -3.07 2.52 -0.95
C LEU A 23 -1.70 1.85 -0.94
N PRO A 24 -1.10 1.64 0.25
CA PRO A 24 0.07 0.80 0.33
C PRO A 24 -0.34 -0.65 0.21
N THR A 25 0.53 -1.41 -0.41
CA THR A 25 0.36 -2.83 -0.51
C THR A 25 1.40 -3.58 0.33
N VAL A 26 1.12 -4.83 0.71
CA VAL A 26 1.98 -5.62 1.62
C VAL A 26 3.03 -6.44 0.83
N SER A 27 4.17 -5.83 0.47
CA SER A 27 5.18 -6.41 -0.45
C SER A 27 6.58 -6.47 0.12
N VAL A 28 7.49 -7.05 -0.68
CA VAL A 28 8.95 -7.08 -0.51
C VAL A 28 9.47 -5.83 0.21
N GLY A 29 10.17 -6.06 1.33
CA GLY A 29 10.78 -5.01 2.13
C GLY A 29 9.83 -4.08 2.88
N ASN A 30 8.51 -4.33 2.83
CA ASN A 30 7.46 -3.47 3.39
C ASN A 30 7.59 -1.99 2.99
N VAL A 31 8.19 -1.73 1.83
CA VAL A 31 8.49 -0.37 1.34
C VAL A 31 7.25 0.52 1.26
N PRO A 32 6.09 0.04 0.75
CA PRO A 32 4.86 0.84 0.77
C PRO A 32 4.39 1.24 2.16
N GLN A 33 4.52 0.35 3.15
CA GLN A 33 4.16 0.65 4.53
C GLN A 33 5.13 1.65 5.16
N LEU A 34 6.43 1.51 4.89
CA LEU A 34 7.43 2.49 5.32
C LEU A 34 7.18 3.87 4.68
N ALA A 35 6.85 3.91 3.40
CA ALA A 35 6.52 5.14 2.69
C ALA A 35 5.27 5.82 3.30
N THR A 36 4.20 5.05 3.58
CA THR A 36 3.00 5.62 4.20
C THR A 36 3.23 6.13 5.61
N ASP A 37 4.06 5.46 6.42
CA ASP A 37 4.51 5.98 7.72
C ASP A 37 5.19 7.36 7.55
N LEU A 38 6.10 7.50 6.59
CA LEU A 38 6.78 8.77 6.31
C LEU A 38 5.81 9.85 5.85
N LEU A 39 4.87 9.52 4.95
CA LEU A 39 3.85 10.47 4.48
C LEU A 39 2.98 10.97 5.64
N ILE A 40 2.48 10.06 6.48
CA ILE A 40 1.62 10.39 7.63
C ILE A 40 2.34 11.35 8.58
N HIS A 41 3.56 10.99 9.00
CA HIS A 41 4.30 11.77 9.99
C HIS A 41 4.87 13.08 9.43
N THR A 42 5.31 13.10 8.17
CA THR A 42 5.89 14.28 7.54
C THR A 42 4.83 15.33 7.17
N LEU A 43 3.65 14.88 6.76
CA LEU A 43 2.52 15.77 6.44
C LEU A 43 1.69 16.16 7.66
N GLY A 44 1.97 15.58 8.84
CA GLY A 44 1.17 15.78 10.04
C GLY A 44 -0.27 15.29 9.87
N ALA A 45 -0.45 14.16 9.18
CA ALA A 45 -1.76 13.62 8.84
C ALA A 45 -2.54 13.21 10.10
N THR A 46 -3.84 13.45 10.09
CA THR A 46 -4.75 13.15 11.21
C THR A 46 -5.54 11.88 10.93
N LEU A 47 -5.73 11.03 11.95
CA LEU A 47 -6.56 9.84 11.84
C LEU A 47 -8.02 10.24 11.57
N VAL A 48 -8.62 9.75 10.48
CA VAL A 48 -10.01 10.06 10.09
C VAL A 48 -10.95 8.87 10.15
N GLY A 49 -10.43 7.65 10.16
CA GLY A 49 -11.24 6.44 10.24
C GLY A 49 -10.42 5.17 10.33
N ARG A 50 -11.13 4.05 10.47
CA ARG A 50 -10.55 2.70 10.55
C ARG A 50 -11.25 1.77 9.57
N LEU A 51 -10.55 0.70 9.20
CA LEU A 51 -11.16 -0.41 8.48
C LEU A 51 -11.38 -1.57 9.43
N ASP A 52 -12.50 -2.25 9.25
CA ASP A 52 -12.77 -3.54 9.87
C ASP A 52 -12.70 -4.63 8.79
N ASP A 53 -11.81 -5.59 8.99
CA ASP A 53 -11.63 -6.72 8.08
C ASP A 53 -11.24 -7.96 8.88
N GLU A 54 -11.96 -9.05 8.65
CA GLU A 54 -11.75 -10.33 9.36
C GLU A 54 -10.56 -11.13 8.81
N HIS A 55 -9.97 -10.69 7.70
CA HIS A 55 -8.94 -11.38 6.96
C HIS A 55 -7.53 -10.82 7.20
N VAL A 56 -7.35 -9.92 8.16
CA VAL A 56 -6.02 -9.44 8.61
C VAL A 56 -5.72 -9.94 10.02
N PHE A 57 -4.43 -10.04 10.36
CA PHE A 57 -4.06 -10.38 11.73
C PHE A 57 -4.58 -9.33 12.72
N PRO A 58 -5.18 -9.74 13.86
CA PRO A 58 -5.57 -8.81 14.91
C PRO A 58 -4.34 -8.06 15.46
N PHE A 59 -4.46 -6.74 15.58
CA PHE A 59 -3.38 -5.88 16.05
C PHE A 59 -3.93 -4.77 16.93
N ALA A 60 -3.26 -4.56 18.06
CA ALA A 60 -3.49 -3.44 18.96
C ALA A 60 -2.11 -2.94 19.42
N GLY A 61 -1.79 -1.70 19.10
CA GLY A 61 -0.51 -1.08 19.42
C GLY A 61 -0.65 0.30 20.05
N PRO A 62 0.40 0.81 20.71
CA PRO A 62 0.43 2.22 21.07
C PRO A 62 0.33 3.07 19.78
N ARG A 63 -0.27 4.25 19.91
CA ARG A 63 -0.23 5.23 18.84
C ARG A 63 1.21 5.58 18.50
N ASP A 64 1.53 5.53 17.21
CA ASP A 64 2.82 5.99 16.73
C ASP A 64 2.86 7.52 16.75
N THR A 65 4.01 8.06 17.15
CA THR A 65 4.21 9.50 17.31
C THR A 65 5.44 9.91 16.53
N SER A 66 5.56 11.20 16.19
CA SER A 66 6.88 11.73 15.86
C SER A 66 7.61 12.09 17.16
N SER A 67 8.93 12.14 17.12
CA SER A 67 9.78 12.59 18.23
C SER A 67 9.45 14.00 18.74
N SER A 68 8.70 14.78 17.96
CA SER A 68 8.23 16.13 18.24
C SER A 68 6.87 16.21 18.97
N VAL A 69 6.12 15.11 19.10
CA VAL A 69 4.82 15.09 19.79
C VAL A 69 4.98 14.49 21.20
N LYS A 70 4.45 15.18 22.22
CA LYS A 70 4.50 14.68 23.61
C LYS A 70 3.62 13.43 23.74
N PRO A 71 4.12 12.35 24.36
CA PRO A 71 3.30 11.20 24.71
C PRO A 71 2.10 11.61 25.57
N GLY A 72 0.90 11.09 25.26
CA GLY A 72 -0.27 11.18 26.15
C GLY A 72 -1.30 12.28 25.85
N THR A 73 -1.23 12.97 24.70
CA THR A 73 -2.24 13.99 24.33
C THR A 73 -3.43 13.46 23.55
N GLU A 74 -3.39 12.22 23.07
CA GLU A 74 -4.46 11.61 22.26
C GLU A 74 -4.80 10.19 22.75
N ASN A 75 -6.10 9.89 22.87
CA ASN A 75 -6.64 8.75 23.60
C ASN A 75 -7.08 7.59 22.67
N HIS A 76 -6.22 7.10 21.77
CA HIS A 76 -6.57 5.92 20.99
C HIS A 76 -5.42 4.91 20.85
N VAL A 77 -5.82 3.67 20.56
CA VAL A 77 -4.95 2.54 20.23
C VAL A 77 -4.84 2.47 18.70
N THR A 78 -3.69 2.05 18.18
CA THR A 78 -3.48 1.75 16.76
C THR A 78 -4.09 0.40 16.44
N THR A 79 -4.91 0.33 15.38
CA THR A 79 -5.54 -0.90 14.87
C THR A 79 -4.83 -1.43 13.60
N PRO A 80 -5.19 -2.61 13.06
CA PRO A 80 -4.52 -3.17 11.89
C PRO A 80 -4.51 -2.24 10.67
N LEU A 81 -5.63 -1.55 10.45
CA LEU A 81 -5.89 -0.73 9.28
C LEU A 81 -6.49 0.61 9.71
N GLU A 82 -5.78 1.70 9.41
CA GLU A 82 -6.17 3.05 9.80
C GLU A 82 -6.05 4.01 8.61
N VAL A 83 -7.02 4.91 8.43
CA VAL A 83 -7.02 5.90 7.35
C VAL A 83 -6.73 7.27 7.94
N PHE A 84 -5.68 7.90 7.44
CA PHE A 84 -5.25 9.24 7.81
C PHE A 84 -5.56 10.24 6.70
N SER A 85 -5.67 11.52 7.05
CA SER A 85 -5.87 12.60 6.10
C SER A 85 -4.89 13.75 6.28
N ALA A 86 -4.38 14.27 5.16
CA ALA A 86 -3.57 15.49 5.11
C ALA A 86 -3.95 16.29 3.86
N GLY A 87 -4.63 17.43 4.04
CA GLY A 87 -5.21 18.18 2.91
C GLY A 87 -6.23 17.31 2.16
N ASN A 88 -6.05 17.17 0.84
CA ASN A 88 -6.88 16.31 -0.01
C ASN A 88 -6.27 14.91 -0.23
N LEU A 89 -5.40 14.45 0.68
CA LEU A 89 -4.87 13.09 0.65
C LEU A 89 -5.58 12.25 1.71
N LEU A 90 -5.93 11.04 1.33
CA LEU A 90 -6.23 9.95 2.26
C LEU A 90 -5.08 8.95 2.18
N ILE A 91 -4.57 8.52 3.33
CA ILE A 91 -3.43 7.61 3.42
C ILE A 91 -3.87 6.43 4.26
N LEU A 92 -3.94 5.25 3.62
CA LEU A 92 -4.16 4.00 4.35
C LEU A 92 -2.84 3.58 5.01
N GLN A 93 -2.85 3.31 6.30
CA GLN A 93 -1.78 2.65 7.02
C GLN A 93 -2.16 1.19 7.26
N VAL A 94 -1.23 0.28 6.97
CA VAL A 94 -1.37 -1.16 7.18
C VAL A 94 -0.33 -1.62 8.18
N ARG A 95 -0.76 -2.00 9.39
CA ARG A 95 0.10 -2.51 10.47
C ARG A 95 0.14 -4.03 10.54
N SER A 96 -0.77 -4.72 9.86
CA SER A 96 -0.81 -6.18 9.84
C SER A 96 -1.12 -6.70 8.45
N PRO A 97 -0.41 -7.76 8.01
CA PRO A 97 -0.63 -8.35 6.72
C PRO A 97 -1.96 -9.12 6.69
N PRO A 98 -2.46 -9.46 5.49
CA PRO A 98 -3.53 -10.44 5.36
C PRO A 98 -3.15 -11.79 5.97
N LEU A 99 -4.15 -12.50 6.48
CA LEU A 99 -4.03 -13.89 6.92
C LEU A 99 -3.59 -14.79 5.75
N PRO A 100 -2.86 -15.89 6.02
CA PRO A 100 -2.47 -16.84 4.99
C PRO A 100 -3.65 -17.32 4.15
N GLY A 101 -3.55 -17.23 2.83
CA GLY A 101 -4.63 -17.60 1.90
C GLY A 101 -5.65 -16.50 1.61
N HIS A 102 -5.63 -15.38 2.34
CA HIS A 102 -6.62 -14.29 2.23
C HIS A 102 -6.09 -13.02 1.54
N ALA A 103 -5.00 -13.14 0.78
CA ALA A 103 -4.46 -12.00 0.03
C ALA A 103 -5.46 -11.42 -0.98
N ARG A 104 -6.33 -12.25 -1.58
CA ARG A 104 -7.41 -11.77 -2.47
C ARG A 104 -8.52 -11.05 -1.69
N ASP A 105 -8.93 -11.61 -0.56
CA ASP A 105 -9.99 -10.99 0.27
C ASP A 105 -9.56 -9.61 0.75
N PHE A 106 -8.29 -9.46 1.14
CA PHE A 106 -7.72 -8.17 1.48
C PHE A 106 -7.74 -7.18 0.31
N GLN A 107 -7.37 -7.61 -0.89
CA GLN A 107 -7.46 -6.76 -2.09
C GLN A 107 -8.91 -6.39 -2.45
N ASP A 108 -9.86 -7.29 -2.20
CA ASP A 108 -11.29 -7.06 -2.40
C ASP A 108 -11.83 -6.04 -1.40
N MET A 109 -11.34 -6.09 -0.16
CA MET A 109 -11.60 -5.08 0.87
C MET A 109 -11.03 -3.73 0.43
N LEU A 110 -9.78 -3.66 -0.04
CA LEU A 110 -9.20 -2.40 -0.55
C LEU A 110 -10.01 -1.82 -1.72
N PHE A 111 -10.46 -2.65 -2.65
CA PHE A 111 -11.33 -2.20 -3.73
C PHE A 111 -12.71 -1.72 -3.22
N THR A 112 -13.26 -2.41 -2.21
CA THR A 112 -14.50 -1.97 -1.56
C THR A 112 -14.33 -0.62 -0.89
N LEU A 113 -13.16 -0.34 -0.31
CA LEU A 113 -12.85 0.95 0.30
C LEU A 113 -12.86 2.08 -0.73
N VAL A 114 -12.24 1.86 -1.90
CA VAL A 114 -12.25 2.84 -2.99
C VAL A 114 -13.69 3.20 -3.38
N LYS A 115 -14.56 2.19 -3.51
CA LYS A 115 -15.97 2.39 -3.84
C LYS A 115 -16.75 3.11 -2.72
N GLU A 116 -16.50 2.78 -1.46
CA GLU A 116 -17.17 3.41 -0.33
C GLU A 116 -16.78 4.88 -0.14
N LEU A 117 -15.53 5.23 -0.41
CA LEU A 117 -15.03 6.59 -0.25
C LEU A 117 -15.36 7.49 -1.45
N GLU A 118 -15.63 6.94 -2.63
CA GLU A 118 -15.94 7.69 -3.86
C GLU A 118 -14.84 8.73 -4.20
N VAL A 119 -13.57 8.35 -4.03
CA VAL A 119 -12.41 9.24 -4.21
C VAL A 119 -12.19 9.64 -5.67
N LYS A 120 -11.51 10.79 -5.87
CA LYS A 120 -11.13 11.31 -7.20
C LYS A 120 -10.26 10.32 -7.96
N ASP A 121 -9.21 9.83 -7.31
CA ASP A 121 -8.22 8.93 -7.87
C ASP A 121 -7.49 8.15 -6.76
N VAL A 122 -6.77 7.10 -7.17
CA VAL A 122 -6.04 6.19 -6.29
C VAL A 122 -4.57 6.17 -6.67
N LEU A 123 -3.69 6.22 -5.68
CA LEU A 123 -2.25 6.00 -5.83
C LEU A 123 -1.88 4.71 -5.11
N VAL A 124 -1.62 3.64 -5.86
CA VAL A 124 -1.19 2.34 -5.35
C VAL A 124 0.33 2.32 -5.21
N LEU A 125 0.83 1.98 -4.03
CA LEU A 125 2.25 1.84 -3.76
C LEU A 125 2.59 0.36 -3.61
N GLY A 126 3.50 -0.15 -4.43
CA GLY A 126 3.95 -1.54 -4.38
C GLY A 126 5.47 -1.68 -4.46
N SER A 127 5.97 -2.85 -4.10
CA SER A 127 7.38 -3.19 -4.26
C SER A 127 7.54 -4.62 -4.78
N SER A 128 8.66 -4.87 -5.47
CA SER A 128 9.03 -6.18 -6.03
C SER A 128 10.51 -6.47 -5.81
N ASP A 129 10.91 -7.72 -6.01
CA ASP A 129 12.29 -8.16 -5.88
C ASP A 129 13.15 -7.58 -7.01
N LYS A 130 14.20 -6.86 -6.63
CA LYS A 130 15.17 -6.28 -7.57
C LYS A 130 15.89 -7.32 -8.43
N GLY A 131 16.07 -8.55 -7.92
CA GLY A 131 16.65 -9.67 -8.66
C GLY A 131 15.84 -10.08 -9.89
N LEU A 132 14.57 -9.69 -9.98
CA LEU A 132 13.70 -9.97 -11.12
C LEU A 132 13.82 -8.95 -12.26
N THR A 133 14.57 -7.86 -12.04
CA THR A 133 14.74 -6.82 -13.08
C THR A 133 15.87 -7.17 -14.04
N GLU A 134 15.55 -7.35 -15.33
CA GLU A 134 16.55 -7.61 -16.38
C GLU A 134 17.31 -6.35 -16.83
N SER A 135 16.85 -5.16 -16.45
CA SER A 135 17.41 -3.89 -16.91
C SER A 135 17.82 -2.99 -15.75
N GLY A 136 19.07 -2.51 -15.77
CA GLY A 136 19.63 -1.58 -14.78
C GLY A 136 19.04 -0.17 -14.82
N ASN A 137 17.78 -0.01 -15.24
CA ASN A 137 17.12 1.28 -15.44
C ASN A 137 16.03 1.50 -14.38
N SER A 138 16.33 2.42 -13.46
CA SER A 138 15.48 2.98 -12.40
C SER A 138 15.04 2.02 -11.29
N ALA A 139 15.38 2.36 -10.04
CA ALA A 139 14.91 1.64 -8.85
C ALA A 139 13.39 1.73 -8.63
N ILE A 140 12.73 2.70 -9.28
CA ILE A 140 11.30 2.96 -9.14
C ILE A 140 10.67 3.17 -10.52
N GLU A 141 9.57 2.47 -10.76
CA GLU A 141 8.71 2.62 -11.93
C GLU A 141 7.38 3.26 -11.56
N VAL A 142 6.86 4.08 -12.48
CA VAL A 142 5.54 4.71 -12.35
C VAL A 142 4.68 4.34 -13.55
N VAL A 143 3.42 3.97 -13.29
CA VAL A 143 2.42 3.64 -14.31
C VAL A 143 1.13 4.40 -14.01
N THR A 144 0.59 5.10 -14.99
CA THR A 144 -0.64 5.89 -14.83
C THR A 144 -1.77 5.28 -15.65
N PHE A 145 -2.97 5.26 -15.06
CA PHE A 145 -4.23 4.79 -15.62
C PHE A 145 -5.26 5.92 -15.57
N GLU A 146 -5.61 6.45 -16.74
CA GLU A 146 -6.64 7.48 -16.87
C GLU A 146 -8.02 6.85 -17.06
N SER A 147 -9.07 7.48 -16.53
CA SER A 147 -10.43 7.00 -16.75
C SER A 147 -10.87 7.21 -18.21
N LYS A 148 -11.52 6.20 -18.79
CA LYS A 148 -12.25 6.14 -20.08
C LYS A 148 -12.40 7.50 -20.79
N GLY A 149 -11.66 7.63 -21.88
CA GLY A 149 -11.74 8.74 -22.83
C GLY A 149 -10.99 8.50 -24.14
N ASP A 150 -10.06 7.56 -24.21
CA ASP A 150 -9.28 7.32 -25.42
C ASP A 150 -9.39 5.87 -25.90
N LYS A 151 -9.33 5.67 -27.22
CA LYS A 151 -9.40 4.37 -27.93
C LYS A 151 -8.18 3.48 -27.65
N SER A 152 -7.48 3.74 -26.56
CA SER A 152 -6.31 3.05 -26.02
C SER A 152 -6.67 1.90 -25.08
N GLU A 153 -7.96 1.56 -24.91
CA GLU A 153 -8.44 0.45 -24.07
C GLU A 153 -7.60 -0.83 -24.22
N GLY A 154 -7.22 -1.20 -25.45
CA GLY A 154 -6.34 -2.35 -25.70
C GLY A 154 -4.86 -2.13 -25.37
N LYS A 155 -4.34 -0.90 -25.49
CA LYS A 155 -2.91 -0.58 -25.27
C LYS A 155 -2.58 -0.30 -23.81
N SER A 156 -3.42 0.44 -23.09
CA SER A 156 -3.22 0.74 -21.66
C SER A 156 -3.44 -0.51 -20.82
N ALA A 157 -4.41 -1.35 -21.18
CA ALA A 157 -4.56 -2.68 -20.60
C ALA A 157 -3.40 -3.61 -21.01
N MET A 158 -2.95 -3.65 -22.27
CA MET A 158 -1.75 -4.43 -22.65
C MET A 158 -0.48 -3.97 -21.93
N LEU A 159 -0.31 -2.67 -21.71
CA LEU A 159 0.84 -2.11 -20.99
C LEU A 159 0.73 -2.39 -19.49
N LEU A 160 -0.46 -2.28 -18.91
CA LEU A 160 -0.75 -2.74 -17.55
C LEU A 160 -0.41 -4.22 -17.43
N MET A 161 -0.83 -5.03 -18.38
CA MET A 161 -0.67 -6.48 -18.36
C MET A 161 0.77 -6.90 -18.64
N SER A 162 1.52 -6.18 -19.49
CA SER A 162 2.95 -6.40 -19.67
C SER A 162 3.70 -6.04 -18.39
N LYS A 163 3.35 -4.94 -17.74
CA LYS A 163 3.98 -4.52 -16.48
C LYS A 163 3.56 -5.38 -15.28
N ILE A 164 2.29 -5.78 -15.17
CA ILE A 164 1.84 -6.78 -14.19
C ILE A 164 2.59 -8.09 -14.42
N ARG A 165 2.75 -8.53 -15.67
CA ARG A 165 3.54 -9.71 -16.01
C ARG A 165 4.99 -9.56 -15.56
N ASP A 166 5.63 -8.42 -15.84
CA ASP A 166 7.01 -8.14 -15.40
C ASP A 166 7.12 -8.14 -13.86
N LEU A 167 6.09 -7.67 -13.15
CA LEU A 167 6.01 -7.73 -11.70
C LEU A 167 5.76 -9.15 -11.16
N THR A 168 5.18 -10.04 -11.97
CA THR A 168 4.60 -11.34 -11.60
C THR A 168 5.51 -12.55 -11.82
N ILE A 169 6.61 -12.41 -12.55
CA ILE A 169 7.46 -13.56 -12.87
C ILE A 169 8.25 -14.02 -11.63
N ASP A 170 7.63 -14.92 -10.87
CA ASP A 170 8.30 -15.85 -9.97
C ASP A 170 8.55 -17.13 -10.78
N HIS A 171 9.79 -17.39 -11.16
CA HIS A 171 10.17 -18.49 -12.06
C HIS A 171 10.16 -19.84 -11.32
N ASN A 172 8.99 -20.34 -10.91
CA ASN A 172 8.84 -21.72 -10.44
C ASN A 172 7.51 -22.36 -10.89
N SER A 173 7.63 -23.19 -11.95
CA SER A 173 6.65 -24.12 -12.53
C SER A 173 5.57 -23.47 -13.42
N THR A 174 5.30 -23.89 -14.66
CA THR A 174 5.36 -25.23 -15.27
C THR A 174 5.70 -25.18 -16.78
N ASN A 175 6.27 -26.26 -17.31
CA ASN A 175 6.52 -26.51 -18.73
C ASN A 175 5.28 -26.22 -19.60
N ALA A 176 5.30 -25.09 -20.32
CA ALA A 176 4.32 -24.76 -21.34
C ALA A 176 4.56 -25.59 -22.61
N ASN A 177 3.94 -26.77 -22.69
CA ASN A 177 3.82 -27.54 -23.92
C ASN A 177 2.36 -27.77 -24.35
N ASP A 178 1.39 -27.08 -23.74
CA ASP A 178 0.00 -27.10 -24.22
C ASP A 178 -0.26 -25.93 -25.17
N LYS A 179 -0.54 -26.30 -26.42
CA LYS A 179 -0.94 -25.42 -27.51
C LYS A 179 -2.46 -25.26 -27.52
N ASP A 180 -3.03 -24.80 -26.42
CA ASP A 180 -4.40 -24.30 -26.44
C ASP A 180 -4.38 -22.80 -26.19
N ASP A 181 -5.09 -22.10 -27.07
CA ASP A 181 -5.31 -20.65 -27.14
C ASP A 181 -6.21 -20.19 -25.97
N ASP A 182 -5.96 -20.72 -24.77
CA ASP A 182 -6.58 -20.34 -23.52
C ASP A 182 -6.00 -19.00 -23.12
N ASN A 183 -6.59 -17.95 -23.70
CA ASN A 183 -6.57 -16.53 -23.32
C ASN A 183 -5.43 -16.17 -22.36
N VAL A 184 -4.49 -15.33 -22.81
CA VAL A 184 -3.48 -14.64 -21.96
C VAL A 184 -4.06 -14.16 -20.62
N TRP A 185 -5.35 -13.83 -20.60
CA TRP A 185 -6.18 -13.51 -19.43
C TRP A 185 -6.29 -14.62 -18.38
N ASN A 186 -6.48 -15.89 -18.76
CA ASN A 186 -6.49 -17.04 -17.85
C ASN A 186 -5.10 -17.36 -17.28
N ILE A 187 -4.06 -17.08 -18.07
CA ILE A 187 -2.66 -17.19 -17.64
C ILE A 187 -2.36 -16.09 -16.63
N ILE A 188 -2.63 -14.80 -16.90
CA ILE A 188 -2.44 -13.74 -15.91
C ILE A 188 -3.36 -13.93 -14.69
N TYR A 189 -4.58 -14.44 -14.85
CA TYR A 189 -5.51 -14.74 -13.75
C TYR A 189 -5.08 -15.92 -12.86
N LYS A 190 -4.40 -16.94 -13.43
CA LYS A 190 -3.84 -18.09 -12.70
C LYS A 190 -2.42 -17.84 -12.19
N GLU A 191 -1.64 -17.05 -12.92
CA GLU A 191 -0.22 -16.78 -12.70
C GLU A 191 0.05 -15.45 -12.01
N SER A 192 -0.92 -14.53 -11.83
CA SER A 192 -0.75 -13.34 -10.96
C SER A 192 -0.64 -13.75 -9.50
N THR A 193 0.51 -14.32 -9.16
CA THR A 193 0.99 -14.61 -7.81
C THR A 193 1.50 -13.35 -7.12
N THR A 194 1.58 -12.21 -7.82
CA THR A 194 1.85 -10.93 -7.17
C THR A 194 0.67 -10.47 -6.33
N PRO A 195 0.92 -9.95 -5.12
CA PRO A 195 -0.17 -9.58 -4.22
C PRO A 195 -1.00 -8.35 -4.68
N TYR A 196 -0.77 -7.75 -5.86
CA TYR A 196 -1.45 -6.51 -6.32
C TYR A 196 -2.04 -6.55 -7.71
N GLY A 197 -1.67 -7.53 -8.55
CA GLY A 197 -2.19 -7.63 -9.91
C GLY A 197 -3.71 -7.67 -9.93
N TRP A 198 -4.31 -8.34 -8.94
CA TRP A 198 -5.75 -8.45 -8.79
C TRP A 198 -6.44 -7.13 -8.36
N LEU A 199 -5.86 -6.38 -7.42
CA LEU A 199 -6.35 -5.03 -7.07
C LEU A 199 -6.34 -4.10 -8.29
N LEU A 200 -5.24 -4.09 -9.06
CA LEU A 200 -5.13 -3.28 -10.28
C LEU A 200 -6.12 -3.71 -11.35
N TYR A 201 -6.32 -5.02 -11.51
CA TYR A 201 -7.29 -5.57 -12.44
C TYR A 201 -8.72 -5.09 -12.13
N LYS A 202 -9.08 -4.97 -10.84
CA LYS A 202 -10.35 -4.38 -10.39
C LYS A 202 -10.41 -2.87 -10.66
N LEU A 203 -9.38 -2.11 -10.26
CA LEU A 203 -9.36 -0.65 -10.42
C LEU A 203 -9.42 -0.22 -11.89
N ALA A 204 -8.78 -0.98 -12.78
CA ALA A 204 -8.79 -0.75 -14.23
C ALA A 204 -10.16 -1.07 -14.89
N GLY A 205 -11.17 -1.48 -14.11
CA GLY A 205 -12.51 -1.78 -14.63
C GLY A 205 -12.56 -2.99 -15.56
N LEU A 206 -11.52 -3.84 -15.55
CA LEU A 206 -11.40 -5.02 -16.41
C LEU A 206 -12.28 -6.19 -15.95
N LEU A 207 -12.98 -6.05 -14.82
CA LEU A 207 -13.90 -7.04 -14.25
C LEU A 207 -15.38 -6.76 -14.51
N GLU A 208 -15.70 -6.03 -15.59
CA GLU A 208 -17.09 -5.78 -16.04
C GLU A 208 -18.04 -5.21 -14.96
N THR A 209 -17.52 -4.57 -13.92
CA THR A 209 -18.33 -4.02 -12.81
C THR A 209 -18.03 -2.55 -12.59
N GLU A 210 -19.10 -1.78 -12.51
CA GLU A 210 -19.19 -0.34 -12.65
C GLU A 210 -18.38 0.43 -11.59
N THR A 211 -17.21 0.94 -11.97
CA THR A 211 -16.68 2.31 -11.74
C THR A 211 -15.19 2.33 -12.07
N LEU A 212 -14.79 3.24 -12.96
CA LEU A 212 -13.39 3.40 -13.34
C LEU A 212 -12.82 4.58 -12.56
N VAL A 213 -12.04 4.27 -11.52
CA VAL A 213 -11.33 5.29 -10.75
C VAL A 213 -9.92 5.43 -11.33
N PRO A 214 -9.50 6.63 -11.77
CA PRO A 214 -8.12 6.84 -12.22
C PRO A 214 -7.15 6.34 -11.17
N ALA A 215 -6.11 5.64 -11.61
CA ALA A 215 -5.13 5.02 -10.73
C ALA A 215 -3.72 5.35 -11.19
N ILE A 216 -2.82 5.58 -10.24
CA ILE A 216 -1.38 5.63 -10.49
C ILE A 216 -0.75 4.54 -9.65
N VAL A 217 0.22 3.83 -10.21
CA VAL A 217 0.96 2.76 -9.55
C VAL A 217 2.43 3.16 -9.49
N ILE A 218 2.98 3.17 -8.29
CA ILE A 218 4.42 3.33 -8.06
C ILE A 218 4.95 1.97 -7.59
N THR A 219 5.91 1.41 -8.32
CA THR A 219 6.59 0.17 -7.95
C THR A 219 8.06 0.42 -7.68
N SER A 220 8.53 0.12 -6.47
CA SER A 220 9.96 0.08 -6.16
C SER A 220 10.53 -1.34 -6.28
N TYR A 221 11.71 -1.48 -6.88
CA TYR A 221 12.43 -2.76 -6.96
C TYR A 221 13.55 -2.79 -5.94
N VAL A 222 13.39 -3.64 -4.93
CA VAL A 222 14.25 -3.68 -3.73
C VAL A 222 14.67 -5.10 -3.39
N TYR A 223 15.74 -5.23 -2.60
CA TYR A 223 16.03 -6.47 -1.89
C TYR A 223 15.41 -6.40 -0.50
N GLU A 224 15.11 -7.55 0.11
CA GLU A 224 14.77 -7.57 1.53
C GLU A 224 15.93 -7.11 2.41
N GLY A 225 15.60 -6.42 3.50
CA GLY A 225 16.57 -6.03 4.51
C GLY A 225 16.16 -4.73 5.20
N ASP A 226 17.14 -3.84 5.36
CA ASP A 226 16.90 -2.49 5.85
C ASP A 226 16.45 -1.58 4.70
N ASN A 227 15.13 -1.40 4.61
CA ASN A 227 14.50 -0.66 3.52
C ASN A 227 14.05 0.75 3.92
N PHE A 228 14.62 1.33 4.99
CA PHE A 228 14.28 2.72 5.36
C PHE A 228 14.58 3.72 4.25
N GLY A 229 15.72 3.57 3.57
CA GLY A 229 16.08 4.40 2.42
C GLY A 229 15.12 4.22 1.25
N ASP A 230 14.74 2.98 0.93
CA ASP A 230 13.79 2.70 -0.15
C ASP A 230 12.40 3.30 0.14
N GLY A 231 11.97 3.28 1.41
CA GLY A 231 10.74 3.95 1.85
C GLY A 231 10.77 5.46 1.64
N GLU A 232 11.91 6.11 1.93
CA GLU A 232 12.12 7.54 1.67
C GLU A 232 12.14 7.87 0.18
N GLU A 233 12.76 7.02 -0.65
CA GLU A 233 12.74 7.19 -2.11
C GLU A 233 11.33 7.03 -2.69
N MET A 234 10.57 6.04 -2.23
CA MET A 234 9.18 5.86 -2.63
C MET A 234 8.32 7.05 -2.19
N ALA A 235 8.45 7.52 -0.94
CA ALA A 235 7.73 8.69 -0.45
C ALA A 235 8.11 9.95 -1.25
N ALA A 236 9.38 10.12 -1.62
CA ALA A 236 9.82 11.21 -2.51
C ALA A 236 9.15 11.12 -3.88
N LYS A 237 9.02 9.90 -4.44
CA LYS A 237 8.32 9.69 -5.70
C LYS A 237 6.82 10.02 -5.60
N VAL A 238 6.17 9.72 -4.47
CA VAL A 238 4.78 10.15 -4.23
C VAL A 238 4.65 11.67 -4.31
N PHE A 239 5.56 12.41 -3.66
CA PHE A 239 5.55 13.88 -3.72
C PHE A 239 5.74 14.39 -5.15
N GLU A 240 6.65 13.79 -5.92
CA GLU A 240 6.87 14.14 -7.33
C GLU A 240 5.62 13.88 -8.18
N VAL A 241 5.02 12.69 -8.08
CA VAL A 241 3.85 12.27 -8.87
C VAL A 241 2.62 13.12 -8.55
N LEU A 242 2.42 13.45 -7.28
CA LEU A 242 1.29 14.28 -6.84
C LEU A 242 1.60 15.79 -6.88
N ASN A 243 2.77 16.19 -7.39
CA ASN A 243 3.24 17.57 -7.46
C ASN A 243 3.11 18.32 -6.12
N LEU A 244 3.46 17.65 -5.03
CA LEU A 244 3.48 18.20 -3.68
C LEU A 244 4.79 18.98 -3.45
N GLU A 245 4.77 19.94 -2.53
CA GLU A 245 5.99 20.65 -2.13
C GLU A 245 6.99 19.68 -1.51
N ARG A 246 8.10 19.44 -2.21
CA ARG A 246 9.15 18.50 -1.77
C ARG A 246 9.61 18.83 -0.36
N LYS A 247 9.55 17.83 0.52
CA LYS A 247 10.20 17.86 1.83
C LYS A 247 11.57 17.19 1.74
N SER A 248 12.60 17.84 2.28
CA SER A 248 13.94 17.24 2.42
C SER A 248 14.09 16.46 3.72
N ASP A 249 13.31 16.82 4.73
CA ASP A 249 13.45 16.32 6.09
C ASP A 249 12.28 15.39 6.40
N TRP A 250 12.49 14.10 6.19
CA TRP A 250 11.50 13.09 6.52
C TRP A 250 11.31 12.95 8.03
N VAL A 251 10.05 12.95 8.48
CA VAL A 251 9.71 12.67 9.86
C VAL A 251 9.45 11.17 9.99
N ARG A 252 10.43 10.44 10.49
CA ARG A 252 10.27 9.00 10.81
C ARG A 252 9.42 8.84 12.07
N PRO A 253 8.52 7.85 12.13
CA PRO A 253 7.80 7.54 13.36
C PRO A 253 8.72 7.04 14.47
N MET A 254 8.29 7.20 15.72
CA MET A 254 8.99 6.71 16.90
C MET A 254 9.14 5.19 16.92
N SER A 255 8.21 4.46 16.30
CA SER A 255 8.31 3.00 16.15
C SER A 255 9.60 2.55 15.45
N TRP A 256 10.13 3.33 14.49
CA TRP A 256 11.34 2.98 13.76
C TRP A 256 12.60 3.00 14.63
N VAL A 257 12.60 3.77 15.73
CA VAL A 257 13.70 3.75 16.71
C VAL A 257 13.89 2.35 17.31
N GLY A 258 12.81 1.58 17.43
CA GLY A 258 12.84 0.22 17.96
C GLY A 258 13.05 -0.88 16.92
N ALA A 259 13.27 -0.55 15.64
CA ALA A 259 13.33 -1.54 14.57
C ALA A 259 14.49 -2.54 14.71
N TYR A 260 15.62 -2.10 15.27
CA TYR A 260 16.76 -2.98 15.59
C TYR A 260 16.73 -3.48 17.05
N GLY A 261 15.56 -3.46 17.67
CA GLY A 261 15.38 -3.70 19.09
C GLY A 261 15.59 -2.45 19.93
N ARG A 262 15.10 -2.49 21.17
CA ARG A 262 15.40 -1.45 22.17
C ARG A 262 16.66 -1.88 22.90
N GLU A 263 17.46 -0.90 23.33
CA GLU A 263 18.46 -1.17 24.36
C GLU A 263 17.75 -1.76 25.57
N ILE A 264 17.96 -3.07 25.78
CA ILE A 264 17.54 -3.72 27.00
C ILE A 264 18.44 -3.12 28.07
N LYS A 265 17.85 -2.39 29.03
CA LYS A 265 18.57 -2.08 30.25
C LYS A 265 19.08 -3.40 30.80
N ILE A 266 20.39 -3.62 30.76
CA ILE A 266 21.04 -4.76 31.40
C ILE A 266 20.71 -4.60 32.88
N GLY A 267 19.67 -5.32 33.32
CA GLY A 267 19.04 -5.13 34.60
C GLY A 267 19.70 -6.01 35.66
N LEU A 268 20.43 -5.34 36.54
CA LEU A 268 20.74 -5.70 37.93
C LEU A 268 21.33 -7.10 38.17
N GLU A 269 22.66 -7.19 38.21
CA GLU A 269 23.37 -8.34 38.80
C GLU A 269 23.20 -8.46 40.33
N GLU A 270 22.35 -7.65 40.95
CA GLU A 270 21.95 -7.82 42.34
C GLU A 270 20.74 -8.78 42.31
N GLY A 271 21.03 -10.07 42.33
CA GLY A 271 20.02 -11.14 42.32
C GLY A 271 19.02 -11.01 43.47
N LEU A 272 18.01 -11.90 43.48
CA LEU A 272 16.92 -11.96 44.48
C LEU A 272 17.36 -12.09 45.95
N TYR A 273 18.66 -12.16 46.22
CA TYR A 273 19.30 -12.30 47.53
C TYR A 273 20.44 -11.30 47.75
N SER A 274 20.31 -10.08 47.22
CA SER A 274 21.16 -8.94 47.60
C SER A 274 20.61 -8.25 48.86
#